data_AF-A0A959P183-F1
#
_entry.id   AF-A0A959P183-F1
#
_cell.length_a   1.000
_cell.length_b   1.000
_cell.length_c   1.000
_cell.angle_alpha   90.00
_cell.angle_beta   90.00
_cell.angle_gamma   90.00
#
_symmetry.space_group_name_H-M   'P 1'
#
loop_
_entity.id
_entity.type
_entity.pdbx_description
1 polymer ?
#
loop_
_entity_poly.entity_id
_entity_poly.type
_entity_poly.pdbx_seq_one_letter_code
_entity_poly.pdbx_strand_id
1 'polypeptide(L)'
;GMRELGNISITEGIDKTFDEIADLTKNCKFTDCTHTVEKGCAVIEALENGELDNERYGNFIKLKKESAYYERTYLEKRKKDKEFGKLIKSVLKHNKRN
;
A
#
# COMPACT_ATOMS: atom_id res chain seq x y z
N GLY A 1 12.28 -17.22 5.35
CA GLY A 1 11.21 -16.54 6.11
C GLY A 1 10.18 -16.05 5.12
N MET A 2 8.91 -16.44 5.29
CA MET A 2 7.84 -16.33 4.28
C MET A 2 6.92 -15.11 4.52
N ARG A 3 7.41 -14.06 5.17
CA ARG A 3 6.53 -13.03 5.79
C ARG A 3 6.35 -11.76 4.97
N GLU A 4 7.06 -11.64 3.84
CA GLU A 4 7.12 -10.42 3.02
C GLU A 4 6.46 -10.62 1.63
N LEU A 5 6.16 -11.86 1.26
CA LEU A 5 5.66 -12.21 -0.08
C LEU A 5 4.20 -11.76 -0.30
N GLY A 6 3.40 -11.66 0.74
CA GLY A 6 1.98 -11.29 0.62
C GLY A 6 1.74 -9.84 0.16
N ASN A 7 2.55 -8.89 0.65
CA ASN A 7 2.41 -7.48 0.31
C ASN A 7 3.02 -7.17 -1.06
N ILE A 8 4.17 -7.77 -1.39
CA ILE A 8 4.73 -7.72 -2.75
C ILE A 8 3.70 -8.24 -3.75
N SER A 9 2.99 -9.33 -3.46
CA SER A 9 2.02 -9.92 -4.40
C SER A 9 0.86 -9.00 -4.77
N ILE A 10 0.40 -8.13 -3.85
CA ILE A 10 -0.75 -7.25 -4.09
C ILE A 10 -0.30 -6.01 -4.85
N THR A 11 0.78 -5.37 -4.41
CA THR A 11 1.30 -4.17 -5.09
C THR A 11 1.82 -4.52 -6.48
N GLU A 12 2.55 -5.64 -6.61
CA GLU A 12 3.02 -6.18 -7.89
C GLU A 12 1.86 -6.69 -8.76
N GLY A 13 0.77 -7.17 -8.15
CA GLY A 13 -0.45 -7.55 -8.86
C GLY A 13 -1.19 -6.34 -9.45
N ILE A 14 -1.26 -5.23 -8.70
CA ILE A 14 -1.80 -3.96 -9.20
C ILE A 14 -0.91 -3.42 -10.32
N ASP A 15 0.42 -3.42 -10.13
CA ASP A 15 1.39 -2.98 -11.12
C ASP A 15 1.26 -3.77 -12.44
N LYS A 16 1.13 -5.10 -12.35
CA LYS A 16 0.89 -5.97 -13.52
C LYS A 16 -0.46 -5.76 -14.20
N THR A 17 -1.50 -5.42 -13.44
CA THR A 17 -2.85 -5.19 -13.99
C THR A 17 -2.91 -3.84 -14.73
N PHE A 18 -2.15 -2.87 -14.25
CA PHE A 18 -2.07 -1.52 -14.80
C PHE A 18 -0.65 -1.22 -15.27
N ASP A 19 -0.08 -2.11 -16.08
CA ASP A 19 1.32 -2.03 -16.54
C ASP A 19 1.60 -0.71 -17.30
N GLU A 20 0.60 -0.24 -18.07
CA GLU A 20 0.60 1.08 -18.71
C GLU A 20 0.81 2.24 -17.71
N ILE A 21 0.15 2.18 -16.55
CA ILE A 21 0.29 3.18 -15.48
C ILE A 21 1.59 2.96 -14.73
N ALA A 22 1.96 1.70 -14.47
CA ALA A 22 3.21 1.34 -13.80
C ALA A 22 4.42 1.90 -14.55
N ASP A 23 4.45 1.82 -15.88
CA ASP A 23 5.55 2.37 -16.67
C ASP A 23 5.59 3.91 -16.61
N LEU A 24 4.43 4.56 -16.64
CA LEU A 24 4.31 6.00 -16.42
C LEU A 24 4.80 6.39 -15.01
N THR A 25 4.54 5.59 -13.98
CA THR A 25 5.03 5.91 -12.63
C THR A 25 6.55 5.96 -12.54
N LYS A 26 7.28 5.16 -13.35
CA LYS A 26 8.75 5.18 -13.41
C LYS A 26 9.30 6.47 -14.00
N ASN A 27 8.50 7.14 -14.83
CA ASN A 27 8.82 8.41 -15.46
C ASN A 27 8.41 9.63 -14.62
N CYS A 28 7.83 9.41 -13.43
CA CYS A 28 7.50 10.50 -12.53
C CYS A 28 8.77 11.18 -12.00
N LYS A 29 8.72 12.51 -11.89
CA LYS A 29 9.83 13.31 -11.38
C LYS A 29 10.21 12.96 -9.93
N PHE A 30 9.25 12.49 -9.15
CA PHE A 30 9.41 12.15 -7.74
C PHE A 30 9.09 10.68 -7.49
N THR A 31 9.89 10.04 -6.64
CA THR A 31 9.69 8.65 -6.20
C THR A 31 8.56 8.48 -5.19
N ASP A 32 8.14 9.56 -4.52
CA ASP A 32 7.01 9.59 -3.58
C ASP A 32 5.73 10.14 -4.24
N CYS A 33 5.65 10.08 -5.57
CA CYS A 33 4.52 10.66 -6.28
C CYS A 33 3.21 9.94 -5.90
N THR A 34 2.23 10.70 -5.40
CA THR A 34 0.88 10.23 -5.12
C THR A 34 0.04 10.09 -6.40
N HIS A 35 0.55 10.62 -7.51
CA HIS A 35 -0.08 10.67 -8.83
C HIS A 35 -1.45 11.37 -8.83
N THR A 36 -1.72 12.28 -7.89
CA THR A 36 -3.02 12.96 -7.77
C THR A 36 -3.01 14.41 -8.21
N VAL A 37 -2.02 15.21 -7.81
CA VAL A 37 -1.99 16.67 -8.11
C VAL A 37 -0.59 17.21 -8.42
N GLU A 38 0.44 16.36 -8.38
CA GLU A 38 1.83 16.80 -8.41
C GLU A 38 2.29 17.21 -9.81
N LYS A 39 3.06 18.30 -9.88
CA LYS A 39 3.63 18.78 -11.14
C LYS A 39 4.80 17.89 -11.58
N GLY A 40 4.76 17.39 -12.81
CA GLY A 40 5.74 16.43 -13.34
C GLY A 40 5.43 14.98 -12.99
N CYS A 41 4.16 14.68 -12.74
CA CYS A 41 3.66 13.32 -12.68
C CYS A 41 3.33 12.85 -14.10
N ALA A 42 4.11 11.92 -14.62
CA ALA A 42 3.91 11.36 -15.95
C ALA A 42 2.53 10.69 -16.13
N VAL A 43 1.92 10.19 -15.05
CA VAL A 43 0.55 9.64 -15.09
C VAL A 43 -0.49 10.73 -15.38
N ILE A 44 -0.33 11.91 -14.77
CA ILE A 44 -1.25 13.03 -14.98
C ILE A 44 -1.02 13.62 -16.37
N GLU A 45 0.24 13.74 -16.81
CA GLU A 45 0.58 14.21 -18.15
C GLU A 45 -0.01 13.28 -19.22
N ALA A 46 0.09 11.96 -19.06
CA ALA A 46 -0.54 10.98 -19.94
C ALA A 46 -2.07 11.09 -19.94
N LEU A 47 -2.68 11.40 -18.80
CA LEU A 47 -4.12 11.63 -18.68
C LEU A 47 -4.54 12.91 -19.43
N GLU A 48 -3.75 13.97 -19.32
CA GLU A 48 -3.99 15.26 -20.00
C GLU A 48 -3.79 15.15 -21.52
N ASN A 49 -2.81 14.36 -21.97
CA ASN A 49 -2.56 14.07 -23.39
C ASN A 49 -3.56 13.06 -23.99
N GLY A 50 -4.39 12.41 -23.17
CA GLY A 50 -5.32 11.36 -23.60
C GLY A 50 -4.64 10.02 -23.93
N GLU A 51 -3.40 9.83 -23.49
CA GLU A 51 -2.68 8.55 -23.57
C GLU A 51 -3.18 7.57 -22.51
N LEU A 52 -3.70 8.08 -21.38
CA LEU A 52 -4.32 7.29 -20.32
C LEU A 52 -5.80 7.63 -20.17
N ASP A 53 -6.63 6.59 -20.16
CA ASP A 53 -8.07 6.76 -19.96
C ASP A 53 -8.40 7.14 -18.50
N ASN A 54 -9.32 8.10 -18.33
CA ASN A 54 -9.73 8.60 -17.02
C ASN A 54 -10.35 7.51 -16.12
N GLU A 55 -11.07 6.56 -16.71
CA GLU A 55 -11.66 5.44 -15.97
C GLU A 55 -10.56 4.51 -15.45
N ARG A 56 -9.53 4.24 -16.29
CA ARG A 56 -8.35 3.45 -15.93
C ARG A 56 -7.61 4.04 -14.75
N TYR A 57 -7.32 5.34 -14.82
CA TYR A 57 -6.66 6.09 -13.75
C TYR A 57 -7.50 6.09 -12.46
N GLY A 58 -8.81 6.32 -12.56
CA GLY A 58 -9.72 6.28 -11.42
C GLY A 58 -9.71 4.93 -10.70
N ASN A 59 -9.76 3.84 -11.46
CA ASN A 59 -9.68 2.48 -10.92
C ASN A 59 -8.34 2.20 -10.24
N PHE A 60 -7.23 2.61 -10.84
CA PHE A 60 -5.89 2.46 -10.26
C PHE A 60 -5.75 3.20 -8.93
N ILE A 61 -6.13 4.48 -8.87
CA ILE A 61 -6.05 5.28 -7.64
C ILE A 61 -6.93 4.68 -6.54
N LYS A 62 -8.13 4.20 -6.90
CA LYS A 62 -9.05 3.56 -5.97
C LYS A 62 -8.43 2.29 -5.37
N LEU A 63 -7.93 1.38 -6.21
CA LEU A 63 -7.27 0.15 -5.76
C LEU A 63 -6.02 0.41 -4.91
N LYS A 64 -5.18 1.38 -5.31
CA LYS A 64 -3.99 1.76 -4.54
C LYS A 64 -4.37 2.27 -3.14
N LYS A 65 -5.41 3.11 -3.03
CA LYS A 65 -5.94 3.59 -1.74
C LYS A 65 -6.51 2.46 -0.89
N GLU A 66 -7.29 1.57 -1.48
CA GLU A 66 -7.86 0.41 -0.79
C GLU A 66 -6.74 -0.50 -0.25
N SER A 67 -5.75 -0.84 -1.07
CA SER A 67 -4.58 -1.63 -0.67
C SER A 67 -3.84 -1.01 0.51
N ALA A 68 -3.52 0.29 0.43
CA ALA A 68 -2.86 1.02 1.52
C ALA A 68 -3.71 1.03 2.82
N TYR A 69 -5.04 1.13 2.69
CA TYR A 69 -5.96 1.09 3.82
C TYR A 69 -6.03 -0.30 4.48
N TYR A 70 -6.03 -1.37 3.70
CA TYR A 70 -5.99 -2.73 4.23
C TYR A 70 -4.66 -3.01 4.92
N GLU A 71 -3.54 -2.52 4.36
CA GLU A 71 -2.21 -2.66 4.94
C GLU A 71 -2.12 -2.01 6.33
N ARG A 72 -2.51 -0.73 6.46
CA ARG A 72 -2.53 -0.05 7.77
C ARG A 72 -3.38 -0.81 8.79
N THR A 73 -4.56 -1.27 8.39
CA THR A 73 -5.50 -1.97 9.28
C THR A 73 -4.90 -3.29 9.76
N TYR A 74 -4.23 -4.03 8.87
CA TYR A 74 -3.55 -5.28 9.20
C TYR A 74 -2.39 -5.06 10.18
N LEU A 75 -1.53 -4.08 9.89
CA LEU A 75 -0.39 -3.73 10.73
C LEU A 75 -0.82 -3.26 12.13
N GLU A 76 -1.87 -2.45 12.21
CA GLU A 76 -2.43 -1.97 13.47
C GLU A 76 -3.02 -3.11 14.31
N LYS A 77 -3.81 -4.02 13.71
CA LYS A 77 -4.30 -5.22 14.41
C LYS A 77 -3.16 -6.06 14.96
N ARG A 78 -2.18 -6.39 14.11
CA ARG A 78 -0.99 -7.16 14.51
C ARG A 78 -0.23 -6.53 15.67
N LYS A 79 -0.07 -5.20 15.67
CA LYS A 79 0.60 -4.49 16.76
C LYS A 79 -0.20 -4.64 18.06
N LYS A 80 -1.52 -4.46 18.03
CA LYS A 80 -2.40 -4.64 19.19
C LYS A 80 -2.37 -6.07 19.73
N ASP A 81 -2.45 -7.08 18.87
CA ASP A 81 -2.35 -8.49 19.27
C ASP A 81 -1.01 -8.79 19.97
N LYS A 82 0.09 -8.26 19.44
CA LYS A 82 1.43 -8.43 20.03
C LYS A 82 1.53 -7.76 21.41
N GLU A 83 1.00 -6.55 21.55
CA GLU A 83 0.97 -5.79 22.82
C GLU A 83 0.12 -6.53 23.87
N PHE A 84 -1.06 -7.00 23.47
CA PHE A 84 -1.95 -7.77 24.34
C PHE A 84 -1.30 -9.08 24.81
N GLY A 85 -0.65 -9.83 23.90
CA GLY A 85 0.07 -11.05 24.26
C GLY A 85 1.22 -10.81 25.25
N LYS A 86 1.93 -9.67 25.14
CA LYS A 86 2.95 -9.28 26.13
C LYS A 86 2.32 -8.99 27.50
N LEU A 87 1.18 -8.30 27.52
CA LEU A 87 0.46 -7.96 28.74
C LEU A 87 -0.01 -9.22 29.47
N ILE A 88 -0.65 -10.17 28.77
CA ILE A 88 -1.07 -11.46 29.34
C ILE A 88 0.12 -12.23 29.91
N LYS A 89 1.24 -12.32 29.19
CA LYS A 89 2.46 -12.97 29.71
C LYS A 89 3.01 -12.28 30.97
N SER A 90 2.94 -10.95 31.02
CA SER A 90 3.40 -10.18 32.18
C SER A 90 2.56 -10.48 33.42
N VAL A 91 1.23 -10.50 33.27
CA VAL A 91 0.27 -10.81 34.35
C VAL A 91 0.45 -12.26 34.83
N LEU A 92 0.52 -13.23 33.91
CA LEU A 92 0.75 -14.64 34.25
C LEU A 92 2.08 -14.84 35.00
N LYS A 93 3.13 -14.09 34.63
CA LYS A 93 4.43 -14.14 35.31
C LYS A 93 4.39 -13.54 36.72
N HIS A 94 3.58 -12.50 36.94
CA HIS A 94 3.41 -11.89 38.26
C HIS A 94 2.64 -12.82 39.20
N ASN A 95 1.54 -13.41 38.74
CA ASN A 95 0.75 -14.36 39.53
C ASN A 95 1.49 -15.67 39.85
N LYS A 96 2.51 -16.05 39.07
CA LYS A 96 3.32 -17.26 39.34
C LYS A 96 4.44 -17.04 40.36
N ARG A 97 4.66 -15.79 40.78
CA ARG A 97 5.71 -15.37 41.74
C ARG A 97 5.14 -15.04 43.12
N ASN A 98 3.82 -15.05 43.26
CA ASN A 98 3.07 -14.89 44.51
C ASN A 98 2.42 -16.24 44.88
#